data_AF-F8GN76-F1
#
_entry.id   AF-F8GN76-F1
#
_cell.length_a   1.000
_cell.length_b   1.000
_cell.length_c   1.000
_cell.angle_alpha   90.00
_cell.angle_beta   90.00
_cell.angle_gamma   90.00
#
_symmetry.space_group_name_H-M   'P 1'
#
loop_
_entity.id
_entity.type
_entity.pdbx_description
1 polymer ?
#
loop_
_entity_poly.entity_id
_entity_poly.type
_entity_poly.pdbx_seq_one_letter_code
_entity_poly.pdbx_strand_id
1 'polypeptide(L)'
;MRGFCPSFATLDGARPRRPQRGKDGDLTIPALPDVEIPGDFAPTAILVAGIGGTGGVTIGAVLTMAAHLDGKAGSSLDVTGLSQKYGAVGSHIRIAPRAELLHAARIGSAETDVLLGCDPIVAAGADALS
;
A
#
# COMPACT_ATOMS: atom_id res chain seq x y z
N MET A 1 23.06 -14.69 23.83
CA MET A 1 21.66 -14.52 23.38
C MET A 1 20.87 -13.85 24.51
N ARG A 2 20.74 -12.52 24.50
CA ARG A 2 19.84 -11.79 25.42
C ARG A 2 19.06 -10.78 24.60
N GLY A 3 18.08 -11.28 23.85
CA GLY A 3 17.11 -10.45 23.17
C GLY A 3 16.08 -9.97 24.19
N PHE A 4 16.12 -8.68 24.53
CA PHE A 4 15.10 -8.05 25.36
C PHE A 4 13.99 -7.54 24.44
N CYS A 5 13.13 -8.45 23.98
CA CYS A 5 11.84 -8.09 23.41
C CYS A 5 10.82 -8.35 24.53
N PRO A 6 10.35 -7.33 25.28
CA PRO A 6 9.36 -7.57 26.31
C PRO A 6 8.04 -7.77 25.59
N SER A 7 7.75 -9.01 25.20
CA SER A 7 6.43 -9.36 24.66
C SER A 7 5.34 -9.18 25.73
N PHE A 8 5.73 -9.20 27.01
CA PHE A 8 4.83 -8.96 28.14
C PHE A 8 5.54 -8.22 29.28
N ALA A 9 4.97 -7.11 29.73
CA ALA A 9 5.35 -6.40 30.94
C ALA A 9 4.17 -6.40 31.91
N THR A 10 4.38 -6.84 33.15
CA THR A 10 3.38 -6.82 34.21
C THR A 10 3.48 -5.50 34.96
N LEU A 11 2.39 -4.76 35.04
CA LEU A 11 2.30 -3.51 35.81
C LEU A 11 1.55 -3.79 37.12
N ASP A 12 2.23 -3.66 38.25
CA ASP A 12 1.61 -3.75 39.57
C ASP A 12 0.88 -2.44 39.91
N GLY A 13 -0.34 -2.52 40.43
CA GLY A 13 -1.15 -1.35 40.79
C GLY A 13 -1.75 -0.55 39.61
N ALA A 14 -1.48 -0.94 38.36
CA ALA A 14 -2.10 -0.28 37.20
C ALA A 14 -3.61 -0.58 37.15
N ARG A 15 -4.40 0.48 36.98
CA ARG A 15 -5.85 0.36 36.71
C ARG A 15 -6.12 0.64 35.23
N PRO A 16 -6.88 -0.22 34.52
CA PRO A 16 -7.28 0.05 33.15
C PRO A 16 -7.95 1.42 33.06
N ARG A 17 -7.38 2.33 32.26
CA ARG A 17 -8.05 3.60 31.94
C ARG A 17 -9.31 3.25 31.18
N ARG A 18 -10.49 3.45 31.78
CA ARG A 18 -11.75 3.40 31.04
C ARG A 18 -11.70 4.54 30.02
N PRO A 19 -11.71 4.26 28.70
CA PRO A 19 -11.86 5.33 27.74
C PRO A 19 -13.17 6.03 28.07
N GLN A 20 -13.11 7.31 28.44
CA GLN A 20 -14.30 8.14 28.31
C GLN A 20 -14.69 8.03 26.85
N ARG A 21 -15.90 7.54 26.59
CA ARG A 21 -16.51 7.71 25.28
C ARG A 21 -16.36 9.19 24.99
N GLY A 22 -15.56 9.54 23.97
CA GLY A 22 -15.56 10.91 23.49
C GLY A 22 -17.02 11.29 23.29
N LYS A 23 -17.41 12.54 23.58
CA LYS A 23 -18.64 13.03 22.96
C LYS A 23 -18.54 12.61 21.50
N ASP A 24 -19.58 12.00 20.95
CA ASP A 24 -19.67 11.78 19.51
C ASP A 24 -19.53 13.19 18.93
N GLY A 25 -18.29 13.59 18.64
CA GLY A 25 -18.01 14.78 17.91
C GLY A 25 -18.71 14.52 16.62
N ASP A 26 -19.56 15.45 16.22
CA ASP A 26 -20.10 15.45 14.88
C ASP A 26 -18.89 15.58 13.94
N LEU A 27 -18.26 14.45 13.65
CA LEU A 27 -17.21 14.30 12.67
C LEU A 27 -17.96 14.39 11.36
N THR A 28 -18.35 15.62 11.03
CA THR A 28 -18.86 15.95 9.72
C THR A 28 -17.69 15.80 8.78
N ILE A 29 -17.53 14.59 8.22
CA ILE A 29 -16.62 14.36 7.11
C ILE A 29 -17.23 15.17 5.96
N PRO A 30 -16.59 16.26 5.52
CA PRO A 30 -17.12 17.04 4.41
C PRO A 30 -17.25 16.11 3.21
N ALA A 31 -18.34 16.26 2.46
CA ALA A 31 -18.48 15.54 1.19
C ALA A 31 -17.26 15.87 0.33
N LEU A 32 -16.56 14.82 -0.12
CA LEU A 32 -15.52 14.99 -1.11
C LEU A 32 -16.18 15.49 -2.40
N PRO A 33 -15.57 16.44 -3.12
CA PRO A 33 -16.07 16.84 -4.41
C PRO A 33 -16.10 15.63 -5.35
N ASP A 34 -17.12 15.55 -6.20
CA ASP A 34 -17.11 14.60 -7.30
C ASP A 34 -15.93 14.92 -8.22
N VAL A 35 -15.14 13.89 -8.51
CA VAL A 35 -14.03 13.98 -9.47
C VAL A 35 -14.53 13.36 -10.77
N GLU A 36 -14.51 14.15 -11.84
CA GLU A 36 -14.69 13.58 -13.19
C GLU A 36 -13.50 12.67 -13.48
N ILE A 37 -13.78 11.37 -13.60
CA ILE A 37 -12.79 10.40 -14.03
C ILE A 37 -12.76 10.48 -15.57
N PRO A 38 -11.62 10.80 -16.19
CA PRO A 38 -11.50 10.82 -17.64
C PRO A 38 -11.93 9.47 -18.22
N GLY A 39 -12.75 9.50 -19.28
CA GLY A 39 -13.27 8.28 -19.90
C GLY A 39 -12.21 7.46 -20.65
N ASP A 40 -11.07 8.07 -20.95
CA ASP A 40 -9.92 7.49 -21.63
C ASP A 40 -8.86 6.99 -20.63
N PHE A 41 -9.22 5.98 -19.83
CA PHE A 41 -8.24 5.34 -18.96
C PHE A 41 -7.10 4.72 -19.79
N ALA A 42 -5.87 5.15 -19.57
CA ALA A 42 -4.67 4.58 -20.19
C ALA A 42 -4.05 3.50 -19.30
N PRO A 43 -3.29 2.53 -19.86
CA PRO A 43 -2.47 1.64 -19.05
C PRO A 43 -1.61 2.43 -18.06
N THR A 44 -1.64 2.04 -16.80
CA THR A 44 -0.98 2.76 -15.70
C THR A 44 -0.16 1.77 -14.86
N ALA A 45 1.09 2.13 -14.59
CA ALA A 45 2.01 1.42 -13.72
C ALA A 45 2.13 2.12 -12.35
N ILE A 46 1.79 1.39 -11.30
CA ILE A 46 1.77 1.87 -9.92
C ILE A 46 2.79 1.06 -9.11
N LEU A 47 3.75 1.74 -8.49
CA LEU A 47 4.70 1.15 -7.56
C LEU A 47 4.32 1.51 -6.13
N VAL A 48 4.09 0.51 -5.28
CA VAL A 48 3.93 0.72 -3.83
C VAL A 48 5.25 0.37 -3.16
N ALA A 49 5.88 1.36 -2.53
CA ALA A 49 7.15 1.22 -1.84
C ALA A 49 6.93 1.30 -0.32
N GLY A 50 7.31 0.27 0.43
CA GLY A 50 7.08 0.24 1.87
C GLY A 50 7.86 -0.83 2.61
N ILE A 51 7.56 -0.97 3.90
CA ILE A 51 8.18 -1.98 4.76
C ILE A 51 7.28 -3.22 4.83
N GLY A 52 7.89 -4.41 4.80
CA GLY A 52 7.16 -5.66 4.94
C GLY A 52 6.35 -5.73 6.24
N GLY A 53 5.06 -6.05 6.12
CA GLY A 53 4.11 -6.13 7.24
C GLY A 53 3.23 -4.90 7.46
N THR A 54 3.38 -3.83 6.66
CA THR A 54 2.56 -2.62 6.76
C THR A 54 1.35 -2.57 5.82
N GLY A 55 1.12 -3.65 5.05
CA GLY A 55 -0.01 -3.76 4.13
C GLY A 55 0.26 -3.37 2.68
N GLY A 56 1.52 -3.14 2.27
CA GLY A 56 1.88 -2.85 0.88
C GLY A 56 1.32 -3.85 -0.14
N VAL A 57 1.47 -5.15 0.15
CA VAL A 57 0.87 -6.25 -0.66
C VAL A 57 -0.65 -6.16 -0.72
N THR A 58 -1.29 -5.79 0.39
CA THR A 58 -2.75 -5.65 0.47
C THR A 58 -3.24 -4.53 -0.44
N ILE A 59 -2.51 -3.43 -0.55
CA ILE A 59 -2.84 -2.33 -1.46
C ILE A 59 -2.88 -2.84 -2.92
N GLY A 60 -1.88 -3.62 -3.34
CA GLY A 60 -1.84 -4.19 -4.69
C GLY A 60 -3.01 -5.13 -5.00
N ALA A 61 -3.37 -6.00 -4.04
CA ALA A 61 -4.52 -6.88 -4.16
C ALA A 61 -5.85 -6.09 -4.27
N VAL A 62 -6.03 -5.07 -3.44
CA VAL A 62 -7.23 -4.22 -3.44
C VAL A 62 -7.35 -3.46 -4.77
N LEU A 63 -6.27 -2.85 -5.25
CA LEU A 63 -6.27 -2.12 -6.52
C LEU A 63 -6.56 -3.03 -7.72
N THR A 64 -5.98 -4.23 -7.74
CA THR A 64 -6.22 -5.21 -8.81
C THR A 64 -7.66 -5.71 -8.80
N MET A 65 -8.24 -5.95 -7.62
CA MET A 65 -9.64 -6.34 -7.50
C MET A 65 -10.58 -5.20 -7.88
N ALA A 66 -10.27 -3.96 -7.50
CA ALA A 66 -11.04 -2.79 -7.91
C ALA A 66 -11.03 -2.63 -9.44
N ALA A 67 -9.86 -2.77 -10.08
CA ALA A 67 -9.76 -2.79 -11.54
C ALA A 67 -10.65 -3.88 -12.16
N HIS A 68 -10.64 -5.09 -11.60
CA HIS A 68 -11.49 -6.17 -12.08
C HIS A 68 -13.00 -5.87 -11.96
N LEU A 69 -13.43 -5.32 -10.81
CA LEU A 69 -14.83 -4.90 -10.59
C LEU A 69 -15.26 -3.80 -11.57
N ASP A 70 -14.33 -2.94 -11.95
CA ASP A 70 -14.49 -1.88 -12.95
C ASP A 70 -14.47 -2.37 -14.42
N GLY A 71 -14.35 -3.69 -14.65
CA GLY A 71 -14.22 -4.27 -16.00
C GLY A 71 -12.87 -4.02 -16.67
N LYS A 72 -11.88 -3.53 -15.92
CA LYS A 72 -10.49 -3.33 -16.37
C LYS A 72 -9.67 -4.58 -16.06
N ALA A 73 -8.49 -4.69 -16.68
CA ALA A 73 -7.52 -5.71 -16.37
C ALA A 73 -6.51 -5.19 -15.35
N GLY A 74 -6.11 -6.03 -14.39
CA GLY A 74 -5.07 -5.73 -13.41
C GLY A 74 -4.08 -6.88 -13.25
N SER A 75 -2.82 -6.56 -12.96
CA SER A 75 -1.77 -7.51 -12.62
C SER A 75 -0.91 -6.94 -11.50
N SER A 76 -0.50 -7.79 -10.56
CA SER A 76 0.37 -7.40 -9.45
C SER A 76 1.52 -8.37 -9.28
N LEU A 77 2.71 -7.85 -8.97
CA LEU A 77 3.90 -8.59 -8.58
C LEU A 77 4.46 -7.99 -7.30
N ASP A 78 4.46 -8.77 -6.23
CA ASP A 78 5.06 -8.38 -4.96
C ASP A 78 6.51 -8.87 -4.88
N VAL A 79 7.44 -7.92 -4.74
CA VAL A 79 8.85 -8.17 -4.52
C VAL A 79 9.14 -7.87 -3.05
N THR A 80 9.41 -8.92 -2.29
CA THR A 80 9.83 -8.81 -0.89
C THR A 80 11.34 -9.07 -0.80
N GLY A 81 12.05 -8.24 -0.02
CA GLY A 81 13.44 -8.52 0.32
C GLY A 81 13.60 -9.81 1.13
N LEU A 82 14.82 -10.31 1.25
CA LEU A 82 15.18 -11.54 2.01
C LEU A 82 14.76 -11.52 3.50
N SER A 83 14.39 -10.35 4.06
CA SER A 83 13.98 -10.22 5.46
C SER A 83 12.47 -10.43 5.62
N GLN A 84 12.08 -11.47 6.37
CA GLN A 84 10.66 -11.77 6.69
C GLN A 84 9.95 -10.69 7.52
N LYS A 85 10.68 -9.75 8.16
CA LYS A 85 10.13 -8.57 8.84
C LYS A 85 11.07 -7.37 8.65
N TYR A 86 10.51 -6.18 8.46
CA TYR A 86 11.25 -4.91 8.33
C TYR A 86 12.12 -4.73 7.07
N GLY A 87 12.01 -5.63 6.08
CA GLY A 87 12.67 -5.44 4.78
C GLY A 87 11.90 -4.46 3.89
N ALA A 88 12.61 -3.83 2.95
CA ALA A 88 12.00 -3.11 1.84
C ALA A 88 11.13 -4.09 1.01
N VAL A 89 9.93 -3.64 0.68
CA VAL A 89 8.95 -4.35 -0.15
C VAL A 89 8.47 -3.40 -1.23
N GLY A 90 8.40 -3.90 -2.46
CA GLY A 90 7.82 -3.23 -3.61
C GLY A 90 6.66 -4.05 -4.17
N SER A 91 5.47 -3.46 -4.25
CA SER A 91 4.35 -4.04 -5.01
C SER A 91 4.24 -3.33 -6.35
N HIS A 92 4.53 -4.05 -7.43
CA HIS A 92 4.40 -3.57 -8.80
C HIS A 92 2.99 -3.89 -9.29
N ILE A 93 2.22 -2.88 -9.68
CA ILE A 93 0.83 -3.04 -10.10
C ILE A 93 0.68 -2.42 -11.48
N ARG A 94 0.04 -3.14 -12.40
CA ARG A 94 -0.38 -2.59 -13.69
C ARG A 94 -1.88 -2.71 -13.83
N ILE A 95 -2.52 -1.62 -14.25
CA ILE A 95 -3.94 -1.57 -14.57
C ILE A 95 -4.08 -1.09 -16.00
N ALA A 96 -4.93 -1.75 -16.79
CA ALA A 96 -5.18 -1.38 -18.18
C ALA A 96 -6.66 -1.60 -18.55
N PRO A 97 -7.19 -0.90 -19.58
CA PRO A 97 -8.56 -1.14 -20.05
C PRO A 97 -8.85 -2.57 -20.50
N ARG A 98 -7.82 -3.29 -20.96
CA ARG A 98 -7.92 -4.63 -21.55
C ARG A 98 -6.71 -5.46 -21.15
N ALA A 99 -6.89 -6.78 -21.07
CA ALA A 99 -5.83 -7.69 -20.64
C ALA A 99 -4.66 -7.75 -21.62
N GLU A 100 -4.89 -7.53 -22.91
CA GLU A 100 -3.84 -7.59 -23.95
C GLU A 100 -2.83 -6.43 -23.84
N LEU A 101 -3.19 -5.38 -23.10
CA LEU A 101 -2.33 -4.23 -22.81
C LEU A 101 -1.47 -4.47 -21.55
N LEU A 102 -1.70 -5.54 -20.80
CA LEU A 102 -0.85 -5.92 -19.68
C LEU A 102 0.36 -6.69 -20.21
N HIS A 103 1.54 -6.09 -20.11
CA HIS A 103 2.81 -6.71 -20.49
C HIS A 103 3.46 -7.41 -19.29
N ALA A 104 4.78 -7.27 -19.08
CA ALA A 104 5.45 -7.79 -17.89
C ALA A 104 4.77 -7.25 -16.63
N ALA A 105 4.71 -8.02 -15.53
CA ALA A 105 4.11 -7.56 -14.27
C ALA A 105 5.07 -6.66 -13.47
N ARG A 106 6.38 -6.87 -13.63
CA ARG A 106 7.43 -6.05 -13.01
C ARG A 106 7.55 -4.70 -13.72
N ILE A 107 7.52 -3.60 -12.97
CA ILE A 107 7.75 -2.26 -13.51
C ILE A 107 9.26 -2.07 -13.67
N GLY A 108 9.70 -1.71 -14.88
CA GLY A 108 11.10 -1.43 -15.20
C GLY A 108 11.54 -0.04 -14.76
N SER A 109 12.81 0.26 -14.98
CA SER A 109 13.38 1.59 -14.77
C SER A 109 12.66 2.62 -15.65
N ALA A 110 12.31 3.76 -15.06
CA ALA A 110 11.56 4.85 -15.72
C ALA A 110 10.19 4.45 -16.31
N GLU A 111 9.59 3.35 -15.86
CA GLU A 111 8.25 2.91 -16.29
C GLU A 111 7.14 3.19 -15.26
N THR A 112 7.45 3.82 -14.13
CA THR A 112 6.46 4.09 -13.06
C THR A 112 5.70 5.38 -13.34
N ASP A 113 4.37 5.29 -13.45
CA ASP A 113 3.49 6.47 -13.56
C ASP A 113 3.13 7.04 -12.19
N VAL A 114 2.94 6.16 -11.19
CA VAL A 114 2.55 6.53 -9.83
C VAL A 114 3.40 5.80 -8.80
N LEU A 115 4.04 6.55 -7.91
CA LEU A 115 4.73 6.01 -6.73
C LEU A 115 3.90 6.25 -5.47
N LEU A 116 3.49 5.17 -4.80
CA LEU A 116 2.87 5.20 -3.48
C LEU A 116 3.93 4.88 -2.42
N GLY A 117 4.53 5.92 -1.85
CA GLY A 117 5.53 5.81 -0.78
C GLY A 117 4.92 5.60 0.60
N CYS A 118 4.68 4.35 0.97
CA CYS A 118 4.19 3.96 2.30
C CYS A 118 5.30 3.95 3.38
N ASP A 119 6.56 4.07 2.97
CA ASP A 119 7.70 4.39 3.83
C ASP A 119 8.65 5.33 3.08
N PRO A 120 9.07 6.47 3.68
CA PRO A 120 9.88 7.47 2.99
C PRO A 120 11.31 7.00 2.68
N ILE A 121 11.89 6.11 3.50
CA ILE A 121 13.25 5.59 3.26
C ILE A 121 13.22 4.60 2.10
N VAL A 122 12.22 3.72 2.08
CA VAL A 122 12.05 2.76 0.98
C VAL A 122 11.69 3.48 -0.33
N ALA A 123 10.80 4.47 -0.28
CA ALA A 123 10.39 5.23 -1.46
C ALA A 123 11.51 6.10 -2.04
N ALA A 124 12.44 6.57 -1.22
CA ALA A 124 13.64 7.29 -1.66
C ALA A 124 14.80 6.34 -2.06
N GLY A 125 14.60 5.03 -1.98
CA GLY A 125 15.60 4.03 -2.33
C GLY A 125 15.84 3.94 -3.84
N ALA A 126 17.03 3.45 -4.22
CA ALA A 126 17.43 3.32 -5.62
C ALA A 126 16.45 2.47 -6.44
N ASP A 127 15.91 1.38 -5.87
CA ASP A 127 14.96 0.52 -6.56
C ASP A 127 13.61 1.21 -6.86
N ALA A 128 13.21 2.18 -6.04
CA ALA A 128 11.95 2.92 -6.21
C ALA A 128 12.11 4.14 -7.14
N LEU A 129 13.31 4.71 -7.22
CA LEU A 129 13.63 5.89 -8.02
C LEU A 129 14.36 5.57 -9.34
N SER A 130 14.53 4.29 -9.69
CA SER A 130 15.22 3.86 -10.92
C SER A 130 14.38 4.05 -12.17
#